data_AF-A0A7K6LWH1-F1
#
_entry.id   AF-A0A7K6LWH1-F1
#
_cell.length_a   1.000
_cell.length_b   1.000
_cell.length_c   1.000
_cell.angle_alpha   90.00
_cell.angle_beta   90.00
_cell.angle_gamma   90.00
#
_symmetry.space_group_name_H-M   'P 1'
#
loop_
_entity.id
_entity.type
_entity.pdbx_description
1 polymer ?
#
loop_
_entity_poly.entity_id
_entity_poly.type
_entity_poly.pdbx_seq_one_letter_code
_entity_poly.pdbx_strand_id
1 'polypeptide(L)' 'CRRLEGLQFQGAAAAVQSFWLRSFCDVFLEVSKVSLLSPSLRPSTLRTLLACADLGLRLLGPFAPFVAEEL' A
#
# COMPACT_ATOMS: atom_id res chain seq x y z
N CYS A 1 -7.61 2.19 -12.49
CA CYS A 1 -7.01 3.35 -11.78
C CYS A 1 -7.40 4.58 -12.59
N ARG A 2 -8.46 5.31 -12.19
CA ARG A 2 -9.13 6.30 -13.06
C ARG A 2 -8.20 7.36 -13.67
N ARG A 3 -7.11 7.70 -12.98
CA ARG A 3 -6.11 8.66 -13.45
C ARG A 3 -5.18 8.07 -14.53
N LEU A 4 -4.87 6.78 -14.46
CA LEU A 4 -4.17 6.06 -15.54
C LEU A 4 -5.06 5.94 -16.78
N GLU A 5 -6.35 5.65 -16.60
CA GLU A 5 -7.34 5.61 -17.70
C GLU A 5 -7.48 6.98 -18.39
N GLY A 6 -7.33 8.08 -17.64
CA GLY A 6 -7.30 9.44 -18.17
C GLY A 6 -5.93 9.95 -18.67
N LEU A 7 -4.94 9.06 -18.85
CA LEU A 7 -3.56 9.38 -19.25
C LEU A 7 -2.81 10.37 -18.34
N GLN A 8 -3.28 10.56 -17.11
CA GLN A 8 -2.65 11.44 -16.11
C GLN A 8 -1.55 10.69 -15.33
N PHE A 9 -0.49 10.30 -16.03
CA PHE A 9 0.55 9.42 -15.48
C PHE A 9 1.26 10.01 -14.26
N GLN A 10 1.69 11.28 -14.33
CA GLN A 10 2.34 11.98 -13.21
C GLN A 10 1.43 12.04 -11.97
N GLY A 11 0.15 12.29 -12.22
CA GLY A 11 -0.86 12.31 -11.17
C GLY A 11 -1.05 10.96 -10.51
N ALA A 12 -1.17 9.91 -11.31
CA ALA A 12 -1.32 8.55 -10.80
C ALA A 12 -0.08 8.10 -10.01
N ALA A 13 1.13 8.39 -10.51
CA ALA A 13 2.39 8.10 -9.81
C ALA A 13 2.45 8.81 -8.45
N ALA A 14 2.13 10.11 -8.40
CA ALA A 14 2.10 10.87 -7.15
C ALA A 14 1.07 10.32 -6.14
N ALA A 15 -0.09 9.86 -6.61
CA ALA A 15 -1.09 9.25 -5.75
C ALA A 15 -0.61 7.91 -5.16
N VAL A 16 0.03 7.06 -5.99
CA VAL A 16 0.60 5.79 -5.52
C VAL A 16 1.74 6.02 -4.53
N GLN A 17 2.62 6.98 -4.81
CA GLN A 17 3.69 7.36 -3.87
C GLN A 17 3.11 7.87 -2.55
N SER A 18 2.09 8.74 -2.59
CA SER A 18 1.42 9.25 -1.39
C SER A 18 0.70 8.14 -0.61
N PHE A 19 0.13 7.14 -1.28
CA PHE A 19 -0.43 5.98 -0.60
C PHE A 19 0.64 5.27 0.23
N TRP A 20 1.78 4.93 -0.39
CA TRP A 20 2.86 4.20 0.30
C TRP A 20 3.45 5.00 1.45
N LEU A 21 3.94 6.20 1.18
CA LEU A 21 4.68 6.97 2.18
C LEU A 21 3.75 7.51 3.27
N ARG A 22 2.69 8.23 2.87
CA ARG A 22 1.92 9.07 3.80
C ARG A 22 0.77 8.33 4.48
N SER A 23 0.22 7.30 3.84
CA SER A 23 -0.97 6.61 4.35
C SER A 23 -0.64 5.24 4.92
N PHE A 24 0.02 4.39 4.12
CA PHE A 24 0.33 3.03 4.51
C PHE A 24 1.45 2.97 5.54
N CYS A 25 2.63 3.52 5.23
CA CYS A 25 3.79 3.46 6.11
C CYS A 25 3.66 4.40 7.32
N ASP A 26 3.49 5.70 7.11
CA ASP A 26 3.49 6.70 8.21
C ASP A 26 2.33 6.53 9.21
N VAL A 27 1.18 6.02 8.76
CA VAL A 27 -0.04 5.96 9.57
C VAL A 27 -0.48 4.53 9.84
N PHE A 28 -0.84 3.78 8.79
CA PHE A 28 -1.51 2.49 9.00
C PHE A 28 -0.58 1.44 9.62
N LEU A 29 0.67 1.38 9.18
CA LEU A 29 1.67 0.46 9.70
C LEU A 29 2.05 0.81 11.14
N GLU A 30 2.22 2.10 11.44
CA GLU A 30 2.48 2.60 12.80
C GLU A 30 1.36 2.26 13.78
N VAL A 31 0.11 2.53 13.42
CA VAL A 31 -1.06 2.21 14.25
C VAL A 31 -1.21 0.69 14.42
N SER A 32 -0.89 -0.09 13.37
CA SER A 32 -1.00 -1.55 13.40
C SER A 32 -0.02 -2.20 14.37
N LYS A 33 1.09 -1.56 14.75
CA LYS A 33 2.07 -2.10 15.72
C LYS A 33 1.41 -2.51 17.03
N VAL A 34 0.52 -1.68 17.56
CA VAL A 34 -0.21 -1.97 18.81
C VAL A 34 -1.17 -3.14 18.62
N SER A 35 -1.92 -3.14 17.53
CA SER A 35 -2.89 -4.20 17.21
C SER A 35 -2.23 -5.57 16.96
N LEU A 36 -1.00 -5.58 16.42
CA LEU A 36 -0.21 -6.80 16.22
C LEU A 36 0.27 -7.42 17.54
N LEU A 37 0.45 -6.63 18.60
CA LEU A 37 0.80 -7.17 19.92
C LEU A 37 -0.36 -7.92 20.56
N SER A 38 -1.60 -7.51 20.28
CA SER A 38 -2.81 -8.16 20.81
C SER A 38 -3.12 -9.49 20.10
N PRO A 39 -3.13 -10.64 20.79
CA PRO A 39 -3.40 -11.94 20.17
C PRO A 39 -4.77 -12.05 19.47
N SER A 40 -5.78 -11.34 19.98
CA SER A 40 -7.14 -11.36 19.42
C SER A 40 -7.28 -10.53 18.14
N LEU A 41 -6.50 -9.45 18.01
CA LEU A 41 -6.55 -8.54 16.85
C LEU A 41 -5.49 -8.85 15.80
N ARG A 42 -4.43 -9.57 16.18
CA ARG A 42 -3.30 -9.88 15.30
C ARG A 42 -3.71 -10.55 13.99
N PRO A 43 -4.58 -11.58 13.94
CA PRO A 43 -4.91 -12.24 12.68
C PRO A 43 -5.61 -11.31 11.69
N SER A 44 -6.59 -10.53 12.16
CA SER A 44 -7.31 -9.57 11.31
C SER A 44 -6.42 -8.42 10.87
N THR A 45 -5.56 -7.90 11.76
CA THR A 45 -4.63 -6.82 11.44
C THR A 45 -3.63 -7.26 10.37
N LEU A 46 -3.03 -8.44 10.54
CA LEU A 46 -2.07 -9.00 9.57
C LEU A 46 -2.74 -9.21 8.21
N ARG A 47 -3.96 -9.75 8.18
CA ARG A 47 -4.70 -9.97 6.93
C ARG A 47 -4.92 -8.65 6.18
N THR A 48 -5.33 -7.60 6.88
CA THR A 48 -5.56 -6.29 6.26
C THR A 48 -4.27 -5.64 5.80
N LEU A 49 -3.19 -5.69 6.61
CA LEU A 49 -1.88 -5.18 6.21
C LEU A 49 -1.38 -5.83 4.92
N LEU A 50 -1.45 -7.16 4.85
CA LEU A 50 -1.02 -7.91 3.67
C LEU A 50 -1.88 -7.61 2.45
N ALA A 51 -3.21 -7.52 2.60
CA ALA A 51 -4.10 -7.17 1.51
C ALA A 51 -3.84 -5.75 0.97
N CYS A 52 -3.61 -4.79 1.86
CA CYS A 52 -3.27 -3.42 1.46
C CYS A 52 -1.90 -3.35 0.77
N ALA A 53 -0.91 -4.12 1.23
CA ALA A 53 0.40 -4.19 0.62
C ALA A 53 0.33 -4.81 -0.79
N ASP A 54 -0.33 -5.95 -0.97
CA ASP A 54 -0.51 -6.59 -2.29
C ASP A 54 -1.20 -5.66 -3.29
N LEU A 55 -2.30 -5.01 -2.88
CA LEU A 55 -3.00 -4.04 -3.73
C LEU A 55 -2.11 -2.83 -4.05
N GLY A 56 -1.34 -2.35 -3.07
CA GLY A 56 -0.37 -1.29 -3.25
C GLY A 56 0.74 -1.63 -4.25
N LEU A 57 1.25 -2.85 -4.22
CA LEU A 57 2.31 -3.33 -5.13
C LEU A 57 1.78 -3.47 -6.55
N ARG A 58 0.56 -4.00 -6.71
CA ARG A 58 -0.12 -4.02 -8.02
C ARG A 58 -0.33 -2.62 -8.60
N LEU A 59 -0.64 -1.63 -7.75
CA LEU A 59 -0.75 -0.24 -8.17
C LEU A 59 0.61 0.40 -8.50
N LEU A 60 1.69 -0.09 -7.88
CA LEU A 60 3.06 0.35 -8.12
C LEU A 60 3.65 -0.23 -9.42
N GLY A 61 3.25 -1.43 -9.82
CA GLY A 61 3.78 -2.16 -10.98
C GLY A 61 3.94 -1.34 -12.27
N PRO A 62 2.97 -0.52 -12.70
CA PRO A 62 3.11 0.33 -13.89
C PRO A 62 4.20 1.41 -13.80
N PHE A 63 4.68 1.73 -12.60
CA PHE A 63 5.66 2.78 -12.34
C PHE A 63 7.02 2.23 -11.89
N ALA A 64 7.04 1.13 -11.13
CA ALA A 64 8.24 0.48 -10.63
C ALA A 64 8.06 -1.06 -10.63
N PRO A 65 8.09 -1.70 -11.81
CA PRO A 65 7.74 -3.11 -11.98
C PRO A 65 8.66 -4.06 -11.22
N PHE A 66 9.98 -3.87 -11.33
CA PHE A 66 10.95 -4.72 -10.64
C PHE A 66 10.82 -4.66 -9.11
N VAL A 67 10.56 -3.47 -8.57
CA VAL A 67 10.33 -3.32 -7.13
C VAL A 67 9.03 -4.00 -6.70
N ALA A 68 7.98 -3.91 -7.53
CA ALA A 68 6.70 -4.53 -7.25
C ALA A 68 6.71 -6.07 -7.39
N GLU A 69 7.60 -6.64 -8.19
CA GLU A 69 7.75 -8.09 -8.37
C GLU A 69 8.62 -8.74 -7.29
N GLU A 70 9.63 -8.02 -6.78
CA GLU A 70 10.57 -8.54 -5.78
C GLU A 70 10.02 -8.51 -4.34
N LEU A 71 9.08 -7.59 -4.05
CA LEU A 71 8.47 -7.39 -2.72
C LEU A 71 7.19 -8.20 -2.54
#